data_AF-V9XPT3-F1
#
_entry.id   AF-V9XPT3-F1
#
_cell.length_a   1.000
_cell.length_b   1.000
_cell.length_c   1.000
_cell.angle_alpha   90.00
_cell.angle_beta   90.00
_cell.angle_gamma   90.00
#
_symmetry.space_group_name_H-M   'P 1'
#
loop_
_entity.id
_entity.type
_entity.pdbx_description
1 polymer ?
#
loop_
_entity_poly.entity_id
_entity_poly.type
_entity_poly.pdbx_seq_one_letter_code
_entity_poly.pdbx_strand_id
1 'polypeptide(L)'
;MNSPVAVDRDGRQWAVLAIDSRLTARLVRGTASPAVLDLDELVHRYGPLILSPTPCSTAGGFIALADTVGLVASDPETASVEQIRQVAAFAQSIVAPHGS
;
A
#
# COMPACT_ATOMS: atom_id res chain seq x y z
N MET A 1 -1.56 4.32 -13.96
CA MET A 1 -1.06 3.06 -13.38
C MET A 1 -0.14 3.43 -12.23
N ASN A 2 -0.52 3.16 -10.99
CA ASN A 2 0.36 3.35 -9.83
C ASN A 2 1.20 2.08 -9.68
N SER A 3 2.46 2.13 -10.11
CA SER A 3 3.40 1.04 -9.91
C SER A 3 3.94 1.10 -8.48
N PRO A 4 4.04 -0.02 -7.76
CA PRO A 4 4.61 -0.03 -6.42
C PRO A 4 6.04 0.49 -6.46
N VAL A 5 6.38 1.33 -5.48
CA VAL A 5 7.71 1.90 -5.32
C VAL A 5 8.46 1.13 -4.24
N ALA A 6 9.66 0.68 -4.54
CA ALA A 6 10.56 0.02 -3.61
C ALA A 6 11.77 0.90 -3.33
N VAL A 7 12.38 0.72 -2.17
CA VAL A 7 13.57 1.46 -1.73
C VAL A 7 14.70 0.46 -1.50
N ASP A 8 15.87 0.72 -2.06
CA ASP A 8 17.06 -0.08 -1.79
C ASP A 8 17.82 0.41 -0.56
N ARG A 9 18.86 -0.35 -0.16
CA ARG A 9 19.66 -0.07 1.05
C ARG A 9 20.35 1.30 1.05
N ASP A 10 20.58 1.90 -0.12
CA ASP A 10 21.22 3.22 -0.22
C ASP A 10 20.17 4.34 -0.38
N GLY A 11 18.88 4.02 -0.23
CA GLY A 11 17.77 4.98 -0.27
C GLY A 11 17.31 5.36 -1.67
N ARG A 12 17.77 4.67 -2.72
CA ARG A 12 17.26 4.93 -4.08
C ARG A 12 15.88 4.31 -4.24
N GLN A 13 15.01 4.99 -4.98
CA GLN A 13 13.65 4.55 -5.19
C GLN A 13 13.50 3.96 -6.59
N TRP A 14 12.83 2.83 -6.66
CA TRP A 14 12.61 2.03 -7.86
C TRP A 14 11.14 1.74 -8.04
N ALA A 15 10.57 2.08 -9.19
CA ALA A 15 9.24 1.62 -9.58
C ALA A 15 9.33 0.18 -10.09
N VAL A 16 8.56 -0.73 -9.51
CA VAL A 16 8.49 -2.14 -9.93
C VAL A 16 7.37 -2.30 -10.95
N LEU A 17 7.72 -2.84 -12.12
CA LEU A 17 6.88 -2.97 -13.30
C LEU A 17 6.82 -4.43 -13.71
N ALA A 18 5.62 -4.93 -14.04
CA ALA A 18 5.47 -6.21 -14.72
C ALA A 18 5.45 -5.97 -16.23
N ILE A 19 6.46 -6.48 -16.95
CA ILE A 19 6.61 -6.35 -18.40
C ILE A 19 6.93 -7.74 -18.95
N ASP A 20 6.17 -8.22 -19.94
CA ASP A 20 6.41 -9.50 -20.61
C ASP A 20 6.64 -10.69 -19.66
N SER A 21 5.79 -10.80 -18.63
CA SER A 21 5.89 -11.83 -17.56
C SER A 21 7.17 -11.77 -16.71
N ARG A 22 7.90 -10.65 -16.74
CA ARG A 22 9.07 -10.38 -15.91
C ARG A 22 8.83 -9.16 -15.03
N LEU A 23 9.51 -9.14 -13.89
CA LEU A 23 9.54 -7.98 -13.01
C LEU A 23 10.79 -7.15 -13.33
N THR A 24 10.56 -5.89 -13.68
CA THR A 24 11.61 -4.92 -14.00
C THR A 24 11.48 -3.74 -13.04
N ALA A 25 12.62 -3.22 -12.61
CA ALA A 25 12.69 -2.06 -11.76
C ALA A 25 13.26 -0.86 -12.55
N ARG A 26 12.56 0.27 -12.48
CA ARG A 26 13.01 1.53 -13.06
C ARG A 26 13.33 2.54 -11.96
N LEU A 27 14.51 3.14 -12.01
CA LEU A 27 14.92 4.18 -11.07
C LEU A 27 13.99 5.39 -11.20
N VAL A 28 13.40 5.81 -10.08
CA VAL A 28 12.54 7.01 -10.00
C VAL A 28 13.14 8.11 -9.12
N ARG A 29 14.04 7.76 -8.19
CA ARG A 29 14.76 8.74 -7.37
C ARG A 29 16.14 8.23 -7.00
N GLY A 30 17.14 9.11 -7.07
CA GLY A 30 18.55 8.80 -6.81
C GLY A 30 19.35 8.63 -8.11
N THR A 31 20.54 8.05 -7.99
CA THR A 31 21.46 7.83 -9.12
C THR A 31 21.92 6.37 -9.17
N ALA A 32 21.70 5.72 -10.31
CA ALA A 32 22.19 4.37 -10.60
C ALA A 32 22.37 4.21 -12.11
N SER A 33 23.34 3.40 -12.51
CA SER A 33 23.55 2.99 -13.91
C SER A 33 23.69 1.47 -13.95
N PRO A 34 22.88 0.77 -14.76
CA PRO A 34 21.78 1.29 -15.57
C PRO A 34 20.56 1.73 -14.73
N ALA A 35 19.73 2.61 -15.28
CA ALA A 35 18.52 3.13 -14.62
C ALA A 35 17.30 2.20 -14.72
N VAL A 36 17.44 1.09 -15.44
CA VAL A 36 16.44 0.02 -15.59
C VAL A 36 17.16 -1.30 -15.40
N LEU A 37 16.62 -2.16 -14.53
CA LEU A 37 17.20 -3.44 -14.16
C LEU A 37 16.11 -4.49 -14.05
N ASP A 38 16.45 -5.75 -14.34
CA ASP A 38 15.63 -6.87 -13.88
C ASP A 38 15.58 -6.87 -12.35
N LEU A 39 14.46 -7.29 -11.76
CA LEU A 39 14.29 -7.28 -10.31
C LEU A 39 15.32 -8.17 -9.61
N ASP A 40 15.68 -9.32 -10.20
CA ASP A 40 16.68 -10.22 -9.65
C ASP A 40 18.08 -9.59 -9.68
N GLU A 41 18.41 -8.89 -10.78
CA GLU A 41 19.68 -8.16 -10.91
C GLU A 41 19.75 -7.01 -9.88
N LEU A 42 18.63 -6.29 -9.68
CA LEU A 42 18.56 -5.19 -8.73
C LEU A 42 18.81 -5.70 -7.30
N VAL A 43 18.16 -6.80 -6.90
CA VAL A 43 18.35 -7.42 -5.58
C VAL A 43 19.76 -7.95 -5.41
N HIS A 44 20.34 -8.56 -6.45
CA HIS A 44 21.72 -9.03 -6.41
C HIS A 44 22.73 -7.89 -6.21
N ARG A 45 22.54 -6.74 -6.89
CA ARG A 45 23.48 -5.62 -6.86
C ARG A 45 23.33 -4.74 -5.62
N TYR A 46 22.11 -4.45 -5.21
CA TYR A 46 21.81 -3.47 -4.16
C TYR A 46 21.18 -4.08 -2.91
N GLY A 47 20.99 -5.41 -2.89
CA GLY A 47 20.40 -6.12 -1.77
C GLY A 47 18.86 -6.07 -1.78
N PRO A 48 18.23 -6.60 -0.71
CA PRO A 48 16.79 -6.63 -0.58
C PRO A 48 16.16 -5.24 -0.68
N LEU A 49 14.97 -5.19 -1.28
CA LEU A 49 14.20 -3.97 -1.44
C LEU A 49 13.09 -3.89 -0.40
N ILE A 50 12.88 -2.70 0.15
CA ILE A 50 11.74 -2.41 1.02
C ILE A 50 10.65 -1.80 0.16
N LEU A 51 9.52 -2.49 0.02
CA LEU A 51 8.35 -1.92 -0.63
C LEU A 51 7.84 -0.74 0.21
N SER A 52 7.82 0.45 -0.39
CA SER A 52 7.12 1.57 0.23
C SER A 52 5.64 1.22 0.28
N PRO A 53 4.95 1.46 1.41
CA PRO A 53 3.51 1.35 1.41
C PRO A 53 2.99 2.21 0.27
N THR A 54 2.24 1.61 -0.64
CA THR A 54 1.56 2.39 -1.66
C THR A 54 0.67 3.34 -0.87
N PRO A 55 0.79 4.67 -0.99
CA PRO A 55 -0.11 5.56 -0.29
C PRO A 55 -1.50 5.19 -0.74
N CYS A 56 -2.22 4.50 0.15
CA CYS A 56 -3.58 4.12 -0.13
C CYS A 56 -4.29 5.45 -0.31
N SER A 57 -4.90 5.67 -1.48
CA SER A 57 -5.66 6.90 -1.76
C SER A 57 -6.78 7.15 -0.73
N THR A 58 -7.00 6.21 0.19
CA THR A 58 -7.87 6.27 1.36
C THR A 58 -7.20 6.87 2.61
N ALA A 59 -6.03 7.49 2.57
CA ALA A 59 -5.51 8.19 3.77
C ALA A 59 -6.54 9.16 4.39
N GLY A 60 -7.35 9.82 3.56
CA GLY A 60 -8.52 10.59 4.02
C GLY A 60 -9.72 9.74 4.43
N GLY A 61 -9.94 8.59 3.79
CA GLY A 61 -11.02 7.65 4.13
C GLY A 61 -10.80 6.90 5.43
N PHE A 62 -9.55 6.61 5.80
CA PHE A 62 -9.21 5.93 7.05
C PHE A 62 -9.39 6.84 8.26
N ILE A 63 -9.02 8.13 8.14
CA ILE A 63 -9.28 9.14 9.17
C ILE A 63 -10.80 9.31 9.37
N ALA A 64 -11.55 9.48 8.28
CA ALA A 64 -13.01 9.59 8.33
C ALA A 64 -13.68 8.33 8.93
N LEU A 65 -13.12 7.16 8.67
CA LEU A 65 -13.61 5.90 9.23
C LEU A 65 -13.27 5.77 10.72
N ALA A 66 -12.08 6.17 11.16
CA ALA A 66 -11.71 6.19 12.57
C ALA A 66 -12.62 7.15 13.38
N ASP A 67 -12.93 8.32 12.83
CA ASP A 67 -13.88 9.26 13.43
C ASP A 67 -15.29 8.65 13.53
N THR A 68 -15.73 7.95 12.49
CA THR A 68 -17.03 7.26 12.47
C THR A 68 -17.08 6.11 13.49
N VAL A 69 -16.01 5.31 13.60
CA VAL A 69 -15.90 4.25 14.61
C VAL A 69 -15.94 4.84 16.02
N GLY A 70 -15.21 5.93 16.27
CA GLY A 70 -15.18 6.61 17.57
C GLY A 70 -16.55 7.15 17.97
N LEU A 71 -17.28 7.75 17.02
CA LEU A 71 -18.63 8.26 17.23
C LEU A 71 -19.62 7.13 17.54
N VAL A 72 -19.65 6.07 16.73
CA VAL A 72 -20.54 4.91 16.93
C VAL A 72 -20.26 4.20 18.26
N ALA A 73 -18.98 4.08 18.66
CA ALA A 73 -18.61 3.44 19.91
C ALA A 73 -18.96 4.28 21.15
N SER A 74 -18.95 5.61 21.02
CA SER A 74 -19.22 6.53 22.13
C SER A 74 -20.72 6.72 22.37
N ASP A 75 -21.53 6.70 21.31
CA ASP A 75 -22.99 6.82 21.40
C ASP A 75 -23.68 5.95 20.33
N PRO A 76 -23.84 4.64 20.60
CA PRO A 76 -24.42 3.72 19.64
C PRO A 76 -25.92 3.93 19.41
N GLU A 77 -26.64 4.56 20.34
CA GLU A 77 -28.09 4.77 20.22
C GLU A 77 -28.45 5.91 19.28
N THR A 78 -27.54 6.87 19.07
CA THR A 78 -27.73 7.98 18.12
C THR A 78 -27.01 7.76 16.78
N ALA A 79 -26.25 6.68 16.66
CA ALA A 79 -25.58 6.30 15.42
C ALA A 79 -26.58 5.99 14.30
N SER A 80 -26.35 6.57 13.12
CA SER A 80 -27.17 6.24 11.95
C SER A 80 -26.88 4.82 11.44
N VAL A 81 -27.89 4.21 10.81
CA VAL A 81 -27.77 2.87 10.19
C VAL A 81 -26.60 2.80 9.20
N GLU A 82 -26.30 3.90 8.50
CA GLU A 82 -25.21 3.95 7.53
C GLU A 82 -23.83 3.93 8.20
N GLN A 83 -23.67 4.66 9.31
CA GLN A 83 -22.44 4.62 10.10
C GLN A 83 -22.20 3.23 10.69
N ILE A 84 -23.26 2.57 11.19
CA ILE A 84 -23.18 1.20 11.72
C ILE A 84 -22.75 0.23 10.61
N ARG A 85 -23.29 0.35 9.39
CA ARG A 85 -22.90 -0.48 8.24
C ARG A 85 -21.43 -0.28 7.84
N GLN A 86 -20.94 0.96 7.87
CA GLN A 86 -19.53 1.25 7.57
C GLN A 86 -18.59 0.61 8.59
N VAL A 87 -18.91 0.72 9.88
CA VAL A 87 -18.13 0.07 10.96
C VAL A 87 -18.18 -1.45 10.82
N ALA A 88 -19.34 -2.03 10.51
CA ALA A 88 -19.50 -3.48 10.33
C ALA A 88 -18.71 -3.99 9.11
N ALA A 89 -18.74 -3.28 7.99
CA ALA A 89 -17.98 -3.65 6.79
C ALA A 89 -16.46 -3.59 7.04
N PHE A 90 -16.00 -2.61 7.82
CA PHE A 90 -14.61 -2.53 8.24
C PHE A 90 -14.21 -3.65 9.21
N ALA A 91 -15.04 -3.95 10.21
CA ALA A 91 -14.77 -5.08 11.10
C ALA A 91 -14.71 -6.42 10.33
N GLN A 92 -15.58 -6.59 9.33
CA GLN A 92 -15.55 -7.75 8.45
C GLN A 92 -14.28 -7.81 7.60
N SER A 93 -13.73 -6.69 7.13
CA SER A 93 -12.49 -6.73 6.33
C SER A 93 -11.25 -7.16 7.15
N ILE A 94 -11.28 -6.98 8.47
CA ILE A 94 -10.24 -7.44 9.39
C ILE A 94 -10.36 -8.95 9.64
N VAL A 95 -11.59 -9.46 9.79
CA VAL A 95 -11.86 -10.84 10.20
C VAL A 95 -12.02 -11.78 9.02
N ALA A 96 -12.42 -11.27 7.85
CA ALA A 96 -12.58 -12.07 6.65
C ALA A 96 -11.20 -12.59 6.20
N PRO A 97 -11.05 -13.91 6.01
CA PRO A 97 -9.83 -14.46 5.44
C PRO A 97 -9.61 -13.81 4.06
N HIS A 98 -8.38 -13.35 3.81
CA HIS A 98 -7.99 -12.79 2.53
C HIS A 98 -7.96 -13.88 1.44
N GLY A 99 -9.14 -14.31 0.97
CA GLY A 99 -9.31 -15.21 -0.18
C GLY A 99 -8.83 -16.65 0.04
N SER A 100 -9.64 -17.60 -0.41
CA SER A 100 -9.17 -18.90 -0.92
C SER A 100 -8.99 -18.79 -2.42
#